data_AF-A0A9N6WVX3-F1
#
_entry.id   AF-A0A9N6WVX3-F1
#
_cell.length_a   1.000
_cell.length_b   1.000
_cell.length_c   1.000
_cell.angle_alpha   90.00
_cell.angle_beta   90.00
_cell.angle_gamma   90.00
#
_symmetry.space_group_name_H-M   'P 1'
#
loop_
_entity.id
_entity.type
_entity.pdbx_description
1 polymer ?
#
loop_
_entity_poly.entity_id
_entity_poly.type
_entity_poly.pdbx_seq_one_letter_code
_entity_poly.pdbx_strand_id
1 'polypeptide(L)'
;MNAHENETHTVLRFRRKLITCDDKDHNITASTSWLMFAYSGRDPLSDGDVSFVDNPHGSKPVYLMHRSRYADEELPSDVKVWDLRNYQVSVPENEDTLHWCRIFKLPPLDRKHHMIRYEPVFTAGSQPFIHHMNVYECVGDPSVFEVLAATEGSRCYQPSMPPLFFNCNNVVVAWTASSEGFTFPSEAGYPMNRAGGAKFFMLETHYDNPNLQSGIVDHSGLRLFYTSQLRHHDAGVLSVGIDPNWKHIVPPGQRRVVSEAHCVADCTQQALPSRGINVFAVNQHTHLL
;
A
#
# COMPACT_ATOMS: atom_id res chain seq x y z
N MET A 1 -16.47 29.99 -10.67
CA MET A 1 -15.28 29.36 -11.28
C MET A 1 -14.23 30.45 -11.30
N ASN A 2 -13.03 30.18 -10.77
CA ASN A 2 -11.94 31.16 -10.76
C ASN A 2 -10.84 30.62 -11.66
N ALA A 3 -10.34 31.44 -12.56
CA ALA A 3 -9.28 31.10 -13.49
C ALA A 3 -8.18 32.15 -13.38
N HIS A 4 -6.92 31.72 -13.39
CA HIS A 4 -5.79 32.61 -13.61
C HIS A 4 -4.73 31.88 -14.41
N GLU A 5 -3.98 32.64 -15.19
CA GLU A 5 -2.90 32.16 -16.04
C GLU A 5 -1.66 32.98 -15.75
N ASN A 6 -0.51 32.32 -15.71
CA ASN A 6 0.80 32.95 -15.68
C ASN A 6 1.63 32.43 -16.86
N GLU A 7 2.89 32.85 -16.97
CA GLU A 7 3.79 32.47 -18.09
C GLU A 7 4.00 30.95 -18.26
N THR A 8 3.66 30.15 -17.24
CA THR A 8 3.95 28.71 -17.21
C THR A 8 2.71 27.83 -17.05
N HIS A 9 1.62 28.33 -16.46
CA HIS A 9 0.47 27.52 -16.07
C HIS A 9 -0.84 28.29 -16.11
N THR A 10 -1.90 27.59 -16.52
CA THR A 10 -3.30 28.01 -16.33
C THR A 10 -3.91 27.20 -15.19
N VAL A 11 -4.48 27.88 -14.21
CA VAL A 11 -5.11 27.28 -13.04
C VAL A 11 -6.60 27.56 -13.06
N LEU A 12 -7.39 26.50 -13.14
CA LEU A 12 -8.85 26.53 -13.13
C LEU A 12 -9.37 25.94 -11.82
N ARG A 13 -10.15 26.72 -11.07
CA ARG A 13 -10.81 26.29 -9.84
C ARG A 13 -12.33 26.23 -10.04
N PHE A 14 -12.87 25.04 -9.83
CA PHE A 14 -14.31 24.79 -9.88
C PHE A 14 -14.78 24.06 -8.61
N ARG A 15 -16.10 23.95 -8.46
CA ARG A 15 -16.76 23.18 -7.41
C ARG A 15 -17.92 22.41 -8.01
N ARG A 16 -18.14 21.19 -7.55
CA ARG A 16 -19.23 20.31 -7.98
C ARG A 16 -19.84 19.64 -6.75
N LYS A 17 -21.15 19.37 -6.77
CA LYS A 17 -21.78 18.55 -5.74
C LYS A 17 -21.34 17.09 -5.92
N LEU A 18 -21.25 16.33 -4.82
CA LEU A 18 -20.90 14.91 -4.89
C LEU A 18 -21.96 14.10 -5.63
N ILE A 19 -23.22 14.40 -5.36
CA ILE A 19 -24.40 13.80 -5.98
C ILE A 19 -25.27 14.95 -6.48
N THR A 20 -25.74 14.85 -7.72
CA THR A 20 -26.67 15.80 -8.34
C THR A 20 -28.02 15.12 -8.61
N CYS A 21 -29.02 15.90 -9.03
CA CYS A 21 -30.32 15.37 -9.44
C CYS A 21 -30.37 15.06 -10.94
N ASP A 22 -29.26 15.27 -11.66
CA ASP A 22 -29.12 14.95 -13.08
C ASP A 22 -28.66 13.50 -13.20
N ASP A 23 -29.39 12.68 -13.95
CA ASP A 23 -29.11 11.25 -14.11
C ASP A 23 -27.96 10.96 -15.09
N LYS A 24 -27.52 11.97 -15.84
CA LYS A 24 -26.36 11.89 -16.74
C LYS A 24 -25.04 12.18 -16.03
N ASP A 25 -25.10 12.70 -14.81
CA ASP A 25 -23.94 13.06 -14.03
C ASP A 25 -23.32 11.83 -13.34
N HIS A 26 -21.99 11.76 -13.34
CA HIS A 26 -21.29 10.72 -12.57
C HIS A 26 -21.30 11.04 -11.08
N ASN A 27 -21.95 10.21 -10.27
CA ASN A 27 -21.96 10.37 -8.82
C ASN A 27 -20.58 10.11 -8.22
N ILE A 28 -20.11 11.03 -7.37
CA ILE A 28 -18.88 10.87 -6.59
C ILE A 28 -19.26 10.19 -5.28
N THR A 29 -18.89 8.92 -5.15
CA THR A 29 -19.20 8.07 -3.98
C THR A 29 -17.92 7.71 -3.22
N ALA A 30 -18.03 6.86 -2.19
CA ALA A 30 -16.89 6.31 -1.45
C ALA A 30 -16.09 5.23 -2.24
N SER A 31 -16.12 5.28 -3.58
CA SER A 31 -15.39 4.39 -4.47
C SER A 31 -14.29 5.17 -5.22
N THR A 32 -13.29 4.46 -5.74
CA THR A 32 -12.29 5.05 -6.64
C THR A 32 -12.97 5.62 -7.88
N SER A 33 -12.71 6.90 -8.16
CA SER A 33 -13.14 7.57 -9.38
C SER A 33 -12.00 7.59 -10.39
N TRP A 34 -12.32 7.54 -11.68
CA TRP A 34 -11.34 7.71 -12.74
C TRP A 34 -11.41 9.12 -13.29
N LEU A 35 -10.32 9.89 -13.13
CA LEU A 35 -10.17 11.17 -13.83
C LEU A 35 -9.61 10.90 -15.21
N MET A 36 -10.31 11.38 -16.23
CA MET A 36 -9.87 11.33 -17.61
C MET A 36 -9.38 12.72 -18.01
N PHE A 37 -8.27 12.80 -18.73
CA PHE A 37 -7.73 14.05 -19.23
C PHE A 37 -7.27 13.89 -20.67
N ALA A 38 -7.34 14.98 -21.44
CA ALA A 38 -6.81 15.10 -22.78
C ALA A 38 -6.25 16.52 -22.95
N TYR A 39 -5.24 16.68 -23.80
CA TYR A 39 -4.64 17.96 -24.10
C TYR A 39 -4.26 18.04 -25.57
N SER A 40 -4.30 19.26 -26.14
CA SER A 40 -3.94 19.52 -27.53
C SER A 40 -2.88 20.59 -27.61
N GLY A 41 -2.03 20.50 -28.63
CA GLY A 41 -1.06 21.55 -28.97
C GLY A 41 -1.67 22.68 -29.81
N ARG A 42 -2.97 22.62 -30.10
CA ARG A 42 -3.71 23.65 -30.84
C ARG A 42 -4.96 24.01 -30.08
N ASP A 43 -5.28 25.30 -30.09
CA ASP A 43 -6.53 25.77 -29.51
C ASP A 43 -7.72 25.27 -30.36
N PRO A 44 -8.78 24.74 -29.72
CA PRO A 44 -9.99 24.36 -30.44
C PRO A 44 -10.66 25.60 -31.03
N LEU A 45 -11.10 25.52 -32.28
CA LEU A 45 -11.87 26.61 -32.92
C LEU A 45 -13.35 26.57 -32.52
N SER A 46 -13.82 25.40 -32.07
CA SER A 46 -15.17 25.14 -31.56
C SER A 46 -15.18 23.94 -30.62
N ASP A 47 -16.27 23.75 -29.86
CA ASP A 47 -16.47 22.59 -28.99
C ASP A 47 -16.41 21.25 -29.76
N GLY A 48 -16.77 21.26 -31.05
CA GLY A 48 -16.72 20.08 -31.93
C GLY A 48 -15.31 19.64 -32.32
N ASP A 49 -14.32 20.52 -32.16
CA ASP A 49 -12.90 20.22 -32.43
C ASP A 49 -12.22 19.53 -31.24
N VAL A 50 -12.90 19.42 -30.10
CA VAL A 50 -12.40 18.76 -28.89
C VAL A 50 -12.62 17.25 -29.01
N SER A 51 -11.58 16.53 -29.43
CA SER A 51 -11.57 15.05 -29.47
C SER A 51 -10.76 14.47 -28.33
N PHE A 52 -11.29 13.46 -27.62
CA PHE A 52 -10.50 12.69 -26.66
C PHE A 52 -9.56 11.70 -27.37
N VAL A 53 -10.05 11.04 -28.42
CA VAL A 53 -9.35 9.94 -29.10
C VAL A 53 -8.18 10.44 -29.94
N ASP A 54 -8.37 11.57 -30.63
CA ASP A 54 -7.38 12.11 -31.57
C ASP A 54 -6.31 12.96 -30.87
N ASN A 55 -6.50 13.28 -29.59
CA ASN A 55 -5.54 14.04 -28.80
C ASN A 55 -4.78 13.14 -27.82
N PRO A 56 -3.55 13.52 -27.44
CA PRO A 56 -2.89 12.94 -26.27
C PRO A 56 -3.81 12.95 -25.05
N HIS A 57 -4.03 11.77 -24.48
CA HIS A 57 -4.98 11.58 -23.39
C HIS A 57 -4.49 10.53 -22.39
N GLY A 58 -5.15 10.48 -21.24
CA GLY A 58 -4.87 9.50 -20.20
C GLY A 58 -5.97 9.44 -19.17
N SER A 59 -5.80 8.52 -18.23
CA SER A 59 -6.66 8.40 -17.06
C SER A 59 -5.84 8.18 -15.80
N LYS A 60 -6.38 8.61 -14.66
CA LYS A 60 -5.78 8.40 -13.35
C LYS A 60 -6.85 8.01 -12.33
N PRO A 61 -6.69 6.89 -11.62
CA PRO A 61 -7.58 6.55 -10.51
C PRO A 61 -7.31 7.51 -9.34
N VAL A 62 -8.38 8.01 -8.71
CA VAL A 62 -8.31 8.92 -7.57
C VAL A 62 -9.40 8.60 -6.56
N TYR A 63 -9.12 8.85 -5.29
CA TYR A 63 -10.12 8.76 -4.22
C TYR A 63 -10.57 10.16 -3.81
N LEU A 64 -11.62 10.67 -4.47
CA LEU A 64 -12.10 12.05 -4.28
C LEU A 64 -12.73 12.32 -2.90
N MET A 65 -13.10 11.26 -2.18
CA MET A 65 -13.65 11.35 -0.83
C MET A 65 -12.58 11.39 0.26
N HIS A 66 -11.30 11.25 -0.10
CA HIS A 66 -10.21 11.34 0.86
C HIS A 66 -10.21 12.70 1.56
N ARG A 67 -10.24 12.70 2.89
CA ARG A 67 -9.98 13.89 3.70
C ARG A 67 -8.61 13.69 4.32
N SER A 68 -7.63 14.46 3.86
CA SER A 68 -6.22 14.39 4.29
C SER A 68 -5.99 14.89 5.73
N ARG A 69 -6.87 14.55 6.68
CA ARG A 69 -6.83 15.10 8.05
C ARG A 69 -5.59 14.69 8.83
N TYR A 70 -4.90 13.62 8.43
CA TYR A 70 -3.78 13.05 9.17
C TYR A 70 -2.42 13.32 8.53
N ALA A 71 -2.36 13.87 7.30
CA ALA A 71 -1.09 14.17 6.66
C ALA A 71 -0.42 15.45 7.21
N ASP A 72 -1.22 16.33 7.82
CA ASP A 72 -0.80 17.66 8.28
C ASP A 72 -0.44 17.72 9.78
N GLU A 73 -0.51 16.60 10.51
CA GLU A 73 -0.07 16.56 11.92
C GLU A 73 1.46 16.58 12.00
N GLU A 74 2.02 17.53 12.75
CA GLU A 74 3.45 17.58 13.02
C GLU A 74 3.89 16.30 13.74
N LEU A 75 4.98 15.70 13.27
CA LEU A 75 5.56 14.52 13.91
C LEU A 75 6.09 14.88 15.30
N PRO A 76 5.95 13.98 16.29
CA PRO A 76 6.53 14.19 17.62
C PRO A 76 8.05 14.42 17.55
N SER A 77 8.59 15.24 18.45
CA SER A 77 10.01 15.62 18.46
C SER A 77 10.98 14.46 18.68
N ASP A 78 10.53 13.35 19.25
CA ASP A 78 11.32 12.14 19.50
C ASP A 78 11.14 11.06 18.41
N VAL A 79 10.55 11.42 17.27
CA VAL A 79 10.35 10.49 16.15
C VAL A 79 11.68 9.90 15.68
N LYS A 80 11.69 8.58 15.52
CA LYS A 80 12.77 7.78 14.98
C LYS A 80 12.32 7.18 13.66
N VAL A 81 13.30 6.88 12.82
CA VAL A 81 13.10 6.33 11.48
C VAL A 81 13.72 4.95 11.39
N TRP A 82 13.00 4.02 10.76
CA TRP A 82 13.49 2.70 10.40
C TRP A 82 13.19 2.40 8.93
N ASP A 83 14.25 2.33 8.13
CA ASP A 83 14.17 2.07 6.70
C ASP A 83 14.32 0.56 6.44
N LEU A 84 13.25 -0.06 5.94
CA LEU A 84 13.20 -1.42 5.44
C LEU A 84 13.51 -1.38 3.95
N ARG A 85 14.78 -1.49 3.55
CA ARG A 85 15.20 -1.38 2.14
C ARG A 85 15.73 -2.66 1.57
N ASN A 86 15.35 -2.97 0.34
CA ASN A 86 15.99 -4.01 -0.44
C ASN A 86 17.45 -3.67 -0.75
N TYR A 87 18.23 -4.67 -1.16
CA TYR A 87 19.63 -4.50 -1.51
C TYR A 87 19.91 -5.14 -2.86
N GLN A 88 20.28 -4.32 -3.85
CA GLN A 88 20.71 -4.74 -5.19
C GLN A 88 19.80 -5.79 -5.84
N VAL A 89 18.49 -5.59 -5.76
CA VAL A 89 17.53 -6.51 -6.38
C VAL A 89 17.57 -6.30 -7.89
N SER A 90 18.03 -7.30 -8.62
CA SER A 90 17.96 -7.31 -10.08
C SER A 90 16.54 -7.70 -10.49
N VAL A 91 15.78 -6.75 -11.04
CA VAL A 91 14.47 -7.05 -11.63
C VAL A 91 14.72 -7.80 -12.94
N PRO A 92 14.11 -8.98 -13.13
CA PRO A 92 14.37 -9.83 -14.28
C PRO A 92 13.84 -9.22 -15.58
N GLU A 93 14.50 -9.56 -16.69
CA GLU A 93 14.11 -9.22 -18.08
C GLU A 93 13.49 -10.41 -18.82
N ASN A 94 13.37 -11.57 -18.18
CA ASN A 94 12.87 -12.82 -18.76
C ASN A 94 11.52 -13.27 -18.17
N GLU A 95 10.99 -12.52 -17.21
CA GLU A 95 9.68 -12.71 -16.61
C GLU A 95 9.14 -11.32 -16.20
N ASP A 96 7.82 -11.19 -16.21
CA ASP A 96 7.13 -9.94 -15.91
C ASP A 96 6.93 -9.70 -14.41
N THR A 97 6.90 -10.76 -13.59
CA THR A 97 6.68 -10.66 -12.15
C THR A 97 7.88 -11.15 -11.32
N LEU A 98 8.26 -10.36 -10.32
CA LEU A 98 9.19 -10.78 -9.28
C LEU A 98 8.60 -10.44 -7.92
N HIS A 99 8.52 -11.42 -7.02
CA HIS A 99 8.28 -11.20 -5.61
C HIS A 99 9.61 -11.37 -4.87
N TRP A 100 10.06 -10.35 -4.13
CA TRP A 100 11.31 -10.37 -3.37
C TRP A 100 11.04 -10.27 -1.88
N CYS A 101 11.61 -11.18 -1.10
CA CYS A 101 11.39 -11.31 0.32
C CYS A 101 12.70 -11.05 1.08
N ARG A 102 12.70 -10.10 2.01
CA ARG A 102 13.85 -9.80 2.86
C ARG A 102 13.43 -9.69 4.32
N ILE A 103 14.17 -10.38 5.20
CA ILE A 103 13.95 -10.34 6.64
C ILE A 103 14.74 -9.17 7.25
N PHE A 104 14.09 -8.45 8.16
CA PHE A 104 14.66 -7.38 8.95
C PHE A 104 14.45 -7.66 10.43
N LYS A 105 15.48 -7.36 11.22
CA LYS A 105 15.41 -7.38 12.67
C LYS A 105 14.90 -6.04 13.18
N LEU A 106 13.96 -6.09 14.14
CA LEU A 106 13.47 -4.91 14.84
C LEU A 106 14.66 -4.13 15.45
N PRO A 107 14.73 -2.80 15.30
CA PRO A 107 15.75 -2.00 15.94
C PRO A 107 15.75 -2.21 17.47
N PRO A 108 16.89 -2.06 18.15
CA PRO A 108 16.92 -2.18 19.60
C PRO A 108 16.05 -1.09 20.23
N LEU A 109 14.98 -1.51 20.90
CA LEU A 109 14.07 -0.62 21.64
C LEU A 109 14.32 -0.76 23.15
N ASP A 110 14.47 0.36 23.84
CA ASP A 110 14.62 0.46 25.29
C ASP A 110 13.27 0.40 26.03
N ARG A 111 12.20 0.82 25.35
CA ARG A 111 10.81 0.77 25.81
C ARG A 111 9.87 0.52 24.63
N LYS A 112 8.58 0.34 24.92
CA LYS A 112 7.54 0.30 23.89
C LYS A 112 7.54 1.60 23.09
N HIS A 113 7.42 1.48 21.78
CA HIS A 113 7.22 2.59 20.86
C HIS A 113 5.93 2.35 20.06
N HIS A 114 5.43 3.39 19.42
CA HIS A 114 4.35 3.31 18.44
C HIS A 114 4.89 3.70 17.07
N MET A 115 4.69 2.85 16.06
CA MET A 115 4.77 3.27 14.66
C MET A 115 3.53 4.12 14.37
N ILE A 116 3.77 5.33 13.87
CA ILE A 116 2.75 6.37 13.68
C ILE A 116 2.60 6.78 12.22
N ARG A 117 3.55 6.42 11.37
CA ARG A 117 3.51 6.68 9.93
C ARG A 117 4.42 5.72 9.17
N TYR A 118 4.08 5.44 7.92
CA TYR A 118 5.00 4.84 6.96
C TYR A 118 4.85 5.45 5.57
N GLU A 119 5.92 5.45 4.78
CA GLU A 119 5.93 5.95 3.40
C GLU A 119 6.92 5.15 2.54
N PRO A 120 6.71 5.10 1.21
CA PRO A 120 7.65 4.43 0.31
C PRO A 120 8.96 5.22 0.18
N VAL A 121 10.06 4.51 -0.01
CA VAL A 121 11.36 5.08 -0.38
C VAL A 121 11.83 4.39 -1.65
N PHE A 122 11.98 5.16 -2.73
CA PHE A 122 12.33 4.63 -4.04
C PHE A 122 13.81 4.81 -4.36
N THR A 123 14.38 3.83 -5.04
CA THR A 123 15.54 4.04 -5.91
C THR A 123 15.08 4.85 -7.13
N ALA A 124 15.88 5.84 -7.53
CA ALA A 124 15.56 6.70 -8.66
C ALA A 124 15.35 5.84 -9.92
N GLY A 125 14.20 6.02 -10.59
CA GLY A 125 13.83 5.25 -11.79
C GLY A 125 13.15 3.91 -11.53
N SER A 126 13.19 3.36 -10.30
CA SER A 126 12.57 2.07 -9.99
C SER A 126 11.06 2.15 -9.72
N GLN A 127 10.53 3.34 -9.40
CA GLN A 127 9.12 3.53 -9.00
C GLN A 127 8.10 2.91 -9.96
N PRO A 128 8.25 2.98 -11.31
CA PRO A 128 7.30 2.37 -12.24
C PRO A 128 7.22 0.84 -12.15
N PHE A 129 8.25 0.19 -11.60
CA PHE A 129 8.34 -1.28 -11.54
C PHE A 129 7.88 -1.86 -10.21
N ILE A 130 7.51 -1.05 -9.22
CA ILE A 130 7.12 -1.52 -7.89
C ILE A 130 5.61 -1.43 -7.76
N HIS A 131 4.94 -2.59 -7.80
CA HIS A 131 3.49 -2.67 -7.77
C HIS A 131 2.93 -2.59 -6.33
N HIS A 132 3.55 -3.29 -5.38
CA HIS A 132 3.22 -3.15 -3.95
C HIS A 132 4.37 -3.61 -3.04
N MET A 133 4.32 -3.18 -1.78
CA MET A 133 5.23 -3.57 -0.71
C MET A 133 4.44 -3.90 0.55
N ASN A 134 4.66 -5.09 1.10
CA ASN A 134 4.02 -5.54 2.33
C ASN A 134 5.07 -5.84 3.39
N VAL A 135 4.78 -5.50 4.64
CA VAL A 135 5.59 -5.89 5.78
C VAL A 135 4.79 -6.85 6.64
N TYR A 136 5.39 -8.00 6.95
CA TYR A 136 4.80 -9.04 7.77
C TYR A 136 5.57 -9.20 9.06
N GLU A 137 4.87 -9.47 10.16
CA GLU A 137 5.50 -9.99 11.37
C GLU A 137 5.82 -11.46 11.22
N CYS A 138 7.02 -11.84 11.66
CA CYS A 138 7.47 -13.21 11.68
C CYS A 138 7.40 -13.81 13.08
N VAL A 139 6.86 -15.02 13.20
CA VAL A 139 6.78 -15.77 14.45
C VAL A 139 7.58 -17.08 14.33
N GLY A 140 8.50 -17.34 15.25
CA GLY A 140 9.27 -18.58 15.25
C GLY A 140 10.60 -18.47 15.99
N ASP A 141 11.50 -19.41 15.73
CA ASP A 141 12.82 -19.47 16.36
C ASP A 141 13.65 -18.22 16.01
N PRO A 142 13.99 -17.36 17.00
CA PRO A 142 14.79 -16.18 16.76
C PRO A 142 16.16 -16.48 16.15
N SER A 143 16.79 -17.60 16.50
CA SER A 143 18.13 -17.93 16.02
C SER A 143 18.19 -18.09 14.50
N VAL A 144 17.11 -18.62 13.90
CA VAL A 144 17.02 -18.78 12.44
C VAL A 144 16.76 -17.43 11.77
N PHE A 145 15.86 -16.62 12.31
CA PHE A 145 15.58 -15.30 11.74
C PHE A 145 16.76 -14.33 11.88
N GLU A 146 17.64 -14.48 12.87
CA GLU A 146 18.92 -13.73 12.92
C GLU A 146 19.78 -14.03 11.68
N VAL A 147 19.90 -15.31 11.30
CA VAL A 147 20.66 -15.71 10.10
C VAL A 147 20.00 -15.16 8.84
N LEU A 148 18.68 -15.26 8.72
CA LEU A 148 17.94 -14.76 7.56
C LEU A 148 18.00 -13.23 7.45
N ALA A 149 17.92 -12.52 8.57
CA ALA A 149 18.03 -11.06 8.62
C ALA A 149 19.42 -10.55 8.21
N ALA A 150 20.45 -11.40 8.30
CA ALA A 150 21.80 -11.09 7.82
C ALA A 150 21.97 -11.27 6.30
N THR A 151 20.96 -11.80 5.59
CA THR A 151 21.00 -11.99 4.13
C THR A 151 20.47 -10.77 3.37
N GLU A 152 20.72 -10.76 2.06
CA GLU A 152 20.24 -9.71 1.14
C GLU A 152 18.76 -9.90 0.75
N GLY A 153 18.14 -10.99 1.22
CA GLY A 153 16.83 -11.45 0.79
C GLY A 153 16.91 -12.48 -0.33
N SER A 154 15.76 -12.93 -0.81
CA SER A 154 15.65 -13.92 -1.88
C SER A 154 14.32 -13.79 -2.62
N ARG A 155 14.21 -14.44 -3.77
CA ARG A 155 12.93 -14.57 -4.48
C ARG A 155 11.90 -15.28 -3.59
N CYS A 156 10.72 -14.70 -3.50
CA CYS A 156 9.61 -15.31 -2.80
C CYS A 156 9.07 -16.55 -3.56
N TYR A 157 8.36 -17.43 -2.86
CA TYR A 157 7.59 -18.54 -3.43
C TYR A 157 8.38 -19.53 -4.30
N GLN A 158 9.70 -19.58 -4.12
CA GLN A 158 10.56 -20.60 -4.74
C GLN A 158 10.62 -21.85 -3.87
N PRO A 159 10.77 -23.05 -4.46
CA PRO A 159 10.99 -24.29 -3.70
C PRO A 159 12.22 -24.23 -2.77
N SER A 160 13.19 -23.38 -3.10
CA SER A 160 14.41 -23.13 -2.31
C SER A 160 14.19 -22.17 -1.12
N MET A 161 13.03 -21.54 -1.01
CA MET A 161 12.71 -20.67 0.12
C MET A 161 12.64 -21.50 1.41
N PRO A 162 13.33 -21.08 2.49
CA PRO A 162 13.20 -21.73 3.78
C PRO A 162 11.73 -21.73 4.23
N PRO A 163 11.15 -22.87 4.66
CA PRO A 163 9.75 -22.95 5.07
C PRO A 163 9.35 -21.93 6.16
N LEU A 164 10.32 -21.44 6.93
CA LEU A 164 10.11 -20.45 7.98
C LEU A 164 9.69 -19.06 7.47
N PHE A 165 9.90 -18.74 6.19
CA PHE A 165 9.32 -17.52 5.60
C PHE A 165 7.80 -17.55 5.62
N PHE A 166 7.17 -18.74 5.53
CA PHE A 166 5.72 -18.89 5.66
C PHE A 166 5.20 -18.60 7.07
N ASN A 167 6.09 -18.50 8.07
CA ASN A 167 5.72 -18.04 9.41
C ASN A 167 5.65 -16.50 9.51
N CYS A 168 5.97 -15.79 8.43
CA CYS A 168 5.77 -14.35 8.31
C CYS A 168 4.45 -14.09 7.57
N ASN A 169 3.32 -14.18 8.28
CA ASN A 169 1.99 -14.16 7.67
C ASN A 169 1.05 -13.07 8.23
N ASN A 170 1.47 -12.34 9.27
CA ASN A 170 0.67 -11.26 9.84
C ASN A 170 1.07 -9.92 9.19
N VAL A 171 0.25 -9.38 8.29
CA VAL A 171 0.49 -8.10 7.60
C VAL A 171 0.38 -6.95 8.60
N VAL A 172 1.40 -6.09 8.67
CA VAL A 172 1.41 -4.89 9.53
C VAL A 172 1.50 -3.58 8.75
N VAL A 173 2.05 -3.64 7.54
CA VAL A 173 2.11 -2.51 6.60
C VAL A 173 1.76 -3.04 5.23
N ALA A 174 0.86 -2.33 4.55
CA ALA A 174 0.54 -2.57 3.15
C ALA A 174 0.65 -1.25 2.39
N TRP A 175 1.41 -1.26 1.31
CA TRP A 175 1.60 -0.13 0.41
C TRP A 175 1.41 -0.59 -1.04
N THR A 176 0.71 0.20 -1.85
CA THR A 176 0.45 -0.10 -3.26
C THR A 176 0.82 1.08 -4.15
N ALA A 177 1.08 0.80 -5.44
CA ALA A 177 1.44 1.77 -6.47
C ALA A 177 0.32 2.80 -6.69
N SER A 178 0.31 3.85 -5.87
CA SER A 178 -0.55 5.05 -5.92
C SER A 178 -0.62 5.73 -4.54
N SER A 179 -0.26 4.99 -3.48
CA SER A 179 -0.26 5.48 -2.11
C SER A 179 0.96 6.35 -1.82
N GLU A 180 0.75 7.46 -1.11
CA GLU A 180 1.83 8.30 -0.56
C GLU A 180 2.37 7.73 0.78
N GLY A 181 1.75 6.67 1.30
CA GLY A 181 1.99 6.15 2.63
C GLY A 181 0.73 6.18 3.49
N PHE A 182 0.92 6.03 4.79
CA PHE A 182 -0.17 6.03 5.77
C PHE A 182 0.29 6.72 7.06
N THR A 183 -0.57 7.59 7.60
CA THR A 183 -0.38 8.18 8.93
C THR A 183 -1.50 7.70 9.83
N PHE A 184 -1.13 7.13 10.98
CA PHE A 184 -2.07 6.65 11.97
C PHE A 184 -2.79 7.84 12.65
N PRO A 185 -4.04 7.68 13.11
CA PRO A 185 -4.77 8.73 13.80
C PRO A 185 -4.16 9.02 15.19
N SER A 186 -4.31 10.26 15.69
CA SER A 186 -3.74 10.72 16.98
C SER A 186 -4.04 9.81 18.19
N GLU A 187 -5.13 9.05 18.12
CA GLU A 187 -5.64 8.15 19.15
C GLU A 187 -4.90 6.81 19.22
N ALA A 188 -4.27 6.37 18.12
CA ALA A 188 -3.69 5.02 18.02
C ALA A 188 -2.36 4.96 17.27
N GLY A 189 -1.49 4.05 17.66
CA GLY A 189 -0.24 3.74 16.95
C GLY A 189 0.06 2.24 17.01
N TYR A 190 0.76 1.72 16.00
CA TYR A 190 1.06 0.29 15.94
C TYR A 190 2.16 -0.06 16.96
N PRO A 191 1.93 -0.99 17.89
CA PRO A 191 2.86 -1.25 18.98
C PRO A 191 4.14 -1.95 18.51
N MET A 192 5.27 -1.33 18.78
CA MET A 192 6.60 -1.91 18.58
C MET A 192 7.23 -2.17 19.94
N ASN A 193 7.42 -3.43 20.31
CA ASN A 193 8.07 -3.79 21.57
C ASN A 193 8.83 -5.13 21.47
N ARG A 194 9.95 -5.24 22.18
CA ARG A 194 10.83 -6.43 22.14
C ARG A 194 10.33 -7.60 23.01
N ALA A 195 9.58 -7.30 24.07
CA ALA A 195 9.23 -8.28 25.11
C ALA A 195 7.92 -9.03 24.83
N GLY A 196 7.03 -8.50 24.00
CA GLY A 196 5.72 -9.09 23.70
C GLY A 196 5.26 -8.96 22.24
N GLY A 197 6.12 -8.50 21.33
CA GLY A 197 5.82 -8.35 19.90
C GLY A 197 6.83 -9.09 19.02
N ALA A 198 6.60 -9.04 17.70
CA ALA A 198 7.51 -9.64 16.73
C ALA A 198 8.89 -8.97 16.77
N LYS A 199 9.94 -9.80 16.70
CA LYS A 199 11.34 -9.33 16.67
C LYS A 199 11.88 -9.21 15.25
N PHE A 200 11.21 -9.85 14.30
CA PHE A 200 11.61 -9.91 12.90
C PHE A 200 10.41 -9.63 12.02
N PHE A 201 10.69 -8.95 10.92
CA PHE A 201 9.71 -8.50 9.96
C PHE A 201 10.19 -8.87 8.57
N MET A 202 9.29 -9.33 7.71
CA MET A 202 9.59 -9.61 6.31
C MET A 202 9.06 -8.48 5.45
N LEU A 203 9.91 -7.84 4.65
CA LEU A 203 9.48 -7.02 3.52
C LEU A 203 9.31 -7.93 2.32
N GLU A 204 8.10 -7.95 1.77
CA GLU A 204 7.80 -8.49 0.45
C GLU A 204 7.62 -7.33 -0.53
N THR A 205 8.36 -7.35 -1.62
CA THR A 205 8.22 -6.37 -2.71
C THR A 205 7.80 -7.10 -3.97
N HIS A 206 6.64 -6.74 -4.51
CA HIS A 206 6.18 -7.21 -5.81
C HIS A 206 6.60 -6.20 -6.89
N TYR A 207 7.50 -6.65 -7.76
CA TYR A 207 7.90 -5.96 -8.97
C TYR A 207 7.09 -6.43 -10.16
N ASP A 208 6.66 -5.47 -10.98
CA ASP A 208 5.94 -5.67 -12.23
C ASP A 208 6.75 -5.02 -13.37
N ASN A 209 7.24 -5.84 -14.29
CA ASN A 209 8.07 -5.47 -15.45
C ASN A 209 7.44 -5.99 -16.75
N PRO A 210 6.24 -5.52 -17.13
CA PRO A 210 5.49 -6.08 -18.26
C PRO A 210 6.19 -5.87 -19.61
N ASN A 211 7.09 -4.89 -19.70
CA ASN A 211 7.87 -4.58 -20.89
C ASN A 211 9.24 -5.27 -20.91
N LEU A 212 9.53 -6.13 -19.93
CA LEU A 212 10.78 -6.90 -19.84
C LEU A 212 12.04 -6.04 -19.98
N GLN A 213 12.02 -4.87 -19.34
CA GLN A 213 13.13 -3.93 -19.38
C GLN A 213 14.35 -4.51 -18.66
N SER A 214 15.53 -4.28 -19.22
CA SER A 214 16.81 -4.79 -18.73
C SER A 214 17.55 -3.80 -17.82
N GLY A 215 18.49 -4.32 -17.03
CA GLY A 215 19.43 -3.50 -16.27
C GLY A 215 18.84 -2.76 -15.05
N ILE A 216 17.66 -3.17 -14.59
CA ILE A 216 17.00 -2.55 -13.43
C ILE A 216 17.59 -3.15 -12.14
N VAL A 217 18.21 -2.29 -11.34
CA VAL A 217 18.73 -2.65 -10.00
C VAL A 217 18.04 -1.79 -8.96
N ASP A 218 17.32 -2.44 -8.05
CA ASP A 218 16.48 -1.79 -7.05
C ASP A 218 17.01 -1.89 -5.62
N HIS A 219 16.76 -0.84 -4.84
CA HIS A 219 17.01 -0.75 -3.40
C HIS A 219 15.82 -0.08 -2.68
N SER A 220 14.65 -0.08 -3.30
CA SER A 220 13.45 0.55 -2.76
C SER A 220 12.95 -0.22 -1.56
N GLY A 221 12.02 0.40 -0.84
CA GLY A 221 11.48 -0.16 0.39
C GLY A 221 10.51 0.78 1.08
N LEU A 222 10.34 0.57 2.38
CA LEU A 222 9.44 1.35 3.23
C LEU A 222 10.21 2.04 4.35
N ARG A 223 9.85 3.29 4.61
CA ARG A 223 10.31 4.06 5.77
C ARG A 223 9.23 4.06 6.82
N LEU A 224 9.55 3.58 8.02
CA LEU A 224 8.67 3.56 9.17
C LEU A 224 9.07 4.66 10.17
N PHE A 225 8.10 5.44 10.62
CA PHE A 225 8.27 6.47 11.64
C PHE A 225 7.66 5.99 12.95
N TYR A 226 8.44 6.01 14.02
CA TYR A 226 8.01 5.53 15.33
C TYR A 226 8.50 6.42 16.47
N THR A 227 7.73 6.50 17.55
CA THR A 227 7.97 7.40 18.69
C THR A 227 7.81 6.64 20.01
N SER A 228 8.48 7.11 21.07
CA SER A 228 8.25 6.62 22.43
C SER A 228 7.08 7.31 23.13
N GLN A 229 6.55 8.39 22.55
CA GLN A 229 5.30 9.04 22.98
C GLN A 229 4.11 8.18 22.57
N LEU A 230 3.68 7.31 23.48
CA LEU A 230 2.58 6.38 23.24
C LEU A 230 1.26 7.12 23.08
N ARG A 231 0.53 6.80 22.01
CA ARG A 231 -0.86 7.19 21.82
C ARG A 231 -1.77 6.37 22.76
N HIS A 232 -3.02 6.82 22.90
CA HIS A 232 -3.93 6.24 23.89
C HIS A 232 -4.25 4.75 23.62
N HIS A 233 -4.21 4.32 22.37
CA HIS A 233 -4.54 2.96 21.95
C HIS A 233 -3.43 2.31 21.13
N ASP A 234 -3.30 0.99 21.28
CA ASP A 234 -2.55 0.17 20.34
C ASP A 234 -3.42 -0.10 19.11
N ALA A 235 -2.88 0.18 17.94
CA ALA A 235 -3.47 -0.24 16.68
C ALA A 235 -3.12 -1.71 16.40
N GLY A 236 -3.98 -2.38 15.63
CA GLY A 236 -3.72 -3.70 15.08
C GLY A 236 -4.24 -3.78 13.65
N VAL A 237 -3.81 -4.80 12.91
CA VAL A 237 -4.29 -5.10 11.57
C VAL A 237 -5.12 -6.37 11.63
N LEU A 238 -6.33 -6.33 11.06
CA LEU A 238 -7.21 -7.48 10.93
C LEU A 238 -7.38 -7.79 9.44
N SER A 239 -6.83 -8.93 9.01
CA SER A 239 -7.03 -9.44 7.66
C SER A 239 -8.34 -10.23 7.61
N VAL A 240 -9.26 -9.82 6.73
CA VAL A 240 -10.51 -10.54 6.46
C VAL A 240 -10.62 -10.75 4.96
N GLY A 241 -10.74 -12.00 4.54
CA GLY A 241 -10.80 -12.34 3.12
C GLY A 241 -10.79 -13.84 2.87
N ILE A 242 -10.61 -14.20 1.62
CA ILE A 242 -10.42 -15.58 1.19
C ILE A 242 -8.93 -15.85 1.14
N ASP A 243 -8.47 -16.83 1.90
CA ASP A 243 -7.08 -17.30 1.81
C ASP A 243 -6.80 -17.78 0.37
N PRO A 244 -5.71 -17.34 -0.28
CA PRO A 244 -5.35 -17.77 -1.62
C PRO A 244 -5.15 -19.29 -1.66
N ASN A 245 -6.15 -20.00 -2.14
CA ASN A 245 -6.10 -21.45 -2.22
C ASN A 245 -6.86 -21.95 -3.46
N TRP A 246 -6.47 -23.13 -3.94
CA TRP A 246 -6.97 -23.74 -5.17
C TRP A 246 -8.47 -24.03 -5.18
N LYS A 247 -9.18 -23.91 -4.05
CA LYS A 247 -10.63 -24.16 -3.95
C LYS A 247 -11.47 -22.92 -4.26
N HIS A 248 -10.88 -21.73 -4.25
CA HIS A 248 -11.57 -20.51 -4.69
C HIS A 248 -11.40 -20.33 -6.20
N ILE A 249 -12.50 -20.40 -6.93
CA ILE A 249 -12.50 -20.42 -8.40
C ILE A 249 -13.38 -19.28 -8.92
N VAL A 250 -12.81 -18.47 -9.82
CA VAL A 250 -13.56 -17.51 -10.64
C VAL A 250 -13.76 -18.14 -12.02
N PRO A 251 -14.99 -18.54 -12.40
CA PRO A 251 -15.22 -19.21 -13.67
C PRO A 251 -14.94 -18.27 -14.87
N PRO A 252 -14.34 -18.76 -15.96
CA PRO A 252 -14.04 -17.95 -17.13
C PRO A 252 -15.31 -17.45 -17.82
N GLY A 253 -15.23 -16.26 -18.43
CA GLY A 253 -16.31 -15.66 -19.22
C GLY A 253 -17.47 -15.07 -18.40
N GLN A 254 -17.40 -15.09 -17.07
CA GLN A 254 -18.42 -14.49 -16.22
C GLN A 254 -18.25 -12.98 -16.13
N ARG A 255 -19.33 -12.23 -16.41
CA ARG A 255 -19.34 -10.76 -16.28
C ARG A 255 -19.21 -10.30 -14.83
N ARG A 256 -19.68 -11.11 -13.88
CA ARG A 256 -19.64 -10.80 -12.45
C ARG A 256 -19.62 -12.10 -11.65
N VAL A 257 -18.64 -12.22 -10.76
CA VAL A 257 -18.55 -13.31 -9.77
C VAL A 257 -18.49 -12.67 -8.40
N VAL A 258 -19.31 -13.16 -7.47
CA VAL A 258 -19.28 -12.72 -6.06
C VAL A 258 -18.51 -13.76 -5.26
N SER A 259 -17.47 -13.31 -4.60
CA SER A 259 -16.67 -14.13 -3.69
C SER A 259 -16.89 -13.61 -2.27
N GLU A 260 -17.25 -14.49 -1.36
CA GLU A 260 -17.64 -14.13 0.01
C GLU A 260 -16.76 -14.86 1.03
N ALA A 261 -16.30 -14.13 2.03
CA ALA A 261 -15.56 -14.63 3.17
C ALA A 261 -16.10 -14.02 4.46
N HIS A 262 -15.98 -14.77 5.55
CA HIS A 262 -16.53 -14.37 6.84
C HIS A 262 -15.49 -14.54 7.96
N CYS A 263 -15.39 -13.54 8.84
CA CYS A 263 -14.85 -13.73 10.18
C CYS A 263 -16.01 -14.18 11.08
N VAL A 264 -16.06 -15.47 11.39
CA VAL A 264 -17.18 -16.07 12.16
C VAL A 264 -17.16 -15.63 13.63
N ALA A 265 -18.33 -15.71 14.28
CA ALA A 265 -18.52 -15.27 15.66
C ALA A 265 -17.50 -15.89 16.64
N ASP A 266 -17.24 -17.19 16.54
CA ASP A 266 -16.27 -17.90 17.38
C ASP A 266 -14.86 -17.31 17.25
N CYS A 267 -14.44 -16.92 16.04
CA CYS A 267 -13.15 -16.28 15.79
C CYS A 267 -13.09 -14.91 16.46
N THR A 268 -14.14 -14.08 16.29
CA THR A 268 -14.19 -12.76 16.92
C THR A 268 -14.26 -12.85 18.45
N GLN A 269 -14.97 -13.85 19.00
CA GLN A 269 -15.09 -14.05 20.45
C GLN A 269 -13.76 -14.47 21.07
N GLN A 270 -12.95 -15.24 20.34
CA GLN A 270 -11.63 -15.67 20.79
C GLN A 270 -10.55 -14.59 20.63
N ALA A 271 -10.57 -13.85 19.51
CA ALA A 271 -9.48 -12.96 19.14
C ALA A 271 -9.66 -11.50 19.59
N LEU A 272 -10.91 -11.02 19.72
CA LEU A 272 -11.18 -9.62 20.02
C LEU A 272 -11.45 -9.39 21.52
N PRO A 273 -11.05 -8.23 22.07
CA PRO A 273 -11.34 -7.88 23.45
C PRO A 273 -12.85 -7.71 23.67
N SER A 274 -13.32 -7.98 24.89
CA SER A 274 -14.74 -7.91 25.27
C SER A 274 -15.38 -6.54 25.07
N ARG A 275 -14.58 -5.47 25.09
CA ARG A 275 -15.02 -4.08 24.81
C ARG A 275 -15.11 -3.75 23.32
N GLY A 276 -14.78 -4.68 22.44
CA GLY A 276 -14.73 -4.49 20.99
C GLY A 276 -13.50 -3.71 20.51
N ILE A 277 -13.50 -3.41 19.21
CA ILE A 277 -12.47 -2.66 18.49
C ILE A 277 -13.09 -1.51 17.69
N ASN A 278 -12.29 -0.48 17.38
CA ASN A 278 -12.69 0.61 16.50
C ASN A 278 -11.89 0.52 15.19
N VAL A 279 -12.59 0.32 14.08
CA VAL A 279 -11.98 0.29 12.74
C VAL A 279 -11.86 1.71 12.22
N PHE A 280 -10.64 2.18 11.97
CA PHE A 280 -10.37 3.54 11.48
C PHE A 280 -9.79 3.59 10.06
N ALA A 281 -9.34 2.46 9.52
CA ALA A 281 -8.79 2.35 8.17
C ALA A 281 -9.12 0.98 7.57
N VAL A 282 -9.24 0.93 6.25
CA VAL A 282 -9.48 -0.28 5.47
C VAL A 282 -8.58 -0.23 4.23
N ASN A 283 -7.86 -1.32 3.97
CA ASN A 283 -7.12 -1.54 2.73
C ASN A 283 -7.80 -2.71 2.00
N GLN A 284 -8.14 -2.50 0.73
CA GLN A 284 -8.76 -3.52 -0.12
C GLN A 284 -7.72 -4.06 -1.09
N HIS A 285 -7.64 -5.39 -1.22
CA HIS A 285 -6.67 -6.06 -2.09
C HIS A 285 -7.36 -7.10 -2.97
N THR A 286 -7.09 -7.05 -4.27
CA THR A 286 -7.51 -8.03 -5.28
C THR A 286 -6.44 -8.11 -6.37
N HIS A 287 -6.38 -9.23 -7.10
CA HIS A 287 -5.56 -9.33 -8.31
C HIS A 287 -6.37 -8.98 -9.56
N LEU A 288 -5.67 -8.74 -10.67
CA LEU A 288 -6.29 -8.70 -11.99
C LEU A 288 -6.85 -10.09 -12.32
N LEU A 289 -8.10 -10.13 -12.80
CA LEU A 289 -8.82 -11.34 -13.22
C LEU A 289 -8.76 -11.51 -14.74
#